data_AF-A0AB33HW54-F1
#
_entry.id   AF-A0AB33HW54-F1
#
_cell.length_a   1.000
_cell.length_b   1.000
_cell.length_c   1.000
_cell.angle_alpha   90.00
_cell.angle_beta   90.00
_cell.angle_gamma   90.00
#
_symmetry.space_group_name_H-M   'P 1'
#
loop_
_entity.id
_entity.type
_entity.pdbx_description
1 polymer ?
#
loop_
_entity_poly.entity_id
_entity_poly.type
_entity_poly.pdbx_seq_one_letter_code
_entity_poly.pdbx_strand_id
1 'polypeptide(L)'
;MTAAAELEQSTIRQRVNAGIAYAKENGTKSGKAIGRPRKSIDFTKVLEAFNRVEMNYTRAARLLTEQTGVKVTPGYVYNQIKRGG
;
A
#
# COMPACT_ATOMS: atom_id res chain seq x y z
N MET A 1 1.37 35.43 -20.52
CA MET A 1 1.96 35.20 -19.19
C MET A 1 1.90 33.71 -18.83
N THR A 2 2.62 32.84 -19.54
CA THR A 2 2.57 31.37 -19.34
C THR A 2 3.92 30.82 -18.88
N ALA A 3 5.03 31.29 -19.45
CA ALA A 3 6.37 30.82 -19.13
C ALA A 3 6.77 30.97 -17.65
N ALA A 4 6.40 32.08 -17.00
CA ALA A 4 6.69 32.28 -15.58
C ALA A 4 5.90 31.32 -14.67
N ALA A 5 4.62 31.06 -15.02
CA ALA A 5 3.77 30.15 -14.26
C ALA A 5 4.21 28.68 -14.42
N GLU A 6 4.66 28.29 -15.61
CA GLU A 6 5.22 26.96 -15.87
C GLU A 6 6.52 26.74 -15.09
N LEU A 7 7.41 27.75 -15.07
CA LEU A 7 8.64 27.71 -14.30
C LEU A 7 8.36 27.58 -12.79
N GLU A 8 7.43 28.36 -12.26
CA GLU A 8 7.02 28.28 -10.87
C GLU A 8 6.45 26.89 -10.53
N GLN A 9 5.56 26.38 -11.36
CA GLN A 9 4.97 25.05 -11.17
C GLN A 9 6.05 23.95 -11.18
N SER A 10 7.02 24.03 -12.09
CA SER A 10 8.12 23.07 -12.17
C SER A 10 9.00 23.10 -10.92
N THR A 11 9.31 24.30 -10.42
CA THR A 11 10.13 24.51 -9.22
C THR A 11 9.45 23.95 -7.98
N ILE A 12 8.14 24.18 -7.83
CA ILE A 12 7.35 23.63 -6.73
C ILE A 12 7.37 22.09 -6.78
N ARG A 13 7.12 21.49 -7.94
CA ARG A 13 7.13 20.02 -8.10
C ARG A 13 8.50 19.43 -7.75
N GLN A 14 9.59 20.04 -8.20
CA GLN A 14 10.95 19.60 -7.87
C GLN A 14 11.18 19.57 -6.36
N ARG A 15 10.82 20.65 -5.66
CA ARG A 15 11.00 20.76 -4.20
C ARG A 15 10.13 19.76 -3.44
N VAL A 16 8.87 19.59 -3.85
CA VAL A 16 7.95 18.60 -3.26
C VAL A 16 8.51 17.19 -3.42
N ASN A 17 8.98 16.84 -4.62
CA ASN A 17 9.54 15.52 -4.89
C ASN A 17 10.82 15.27 -4.08
N ALA A 18 11.70 16.27 -3.96
CA ALA A 18 12.90 16.19 -3.12
C ALA A 18 12.54 15.96 -1.65
N GLY A 19 11.54 16.69 -1.13
CA GLY A 19 11.06 16.51 0.24
C GLY A 19 10.46 15.12 0.48
N ILE A 20 9.68 14.61 -0.47
CA ILE A 20 9.11 13.25 -0.39
C ILE A 20 10.22 12.20 -0.44
N ALA A 21 11.24 12.37 -1.30
CA ALA A 21 12.37 11.46 -1.38
C ALA A 21 13.14 11.42 -0.07
N TYR A 22 13.49 12.59 0.48
CA TYR A 22 14.15 12.70 1.78
C TYR A 22 13.35 12.00 2.89
N ALA A 23 12.02 12.20 2.94
CA ALA A 23 11.16 11.59 3.95
C ALA A 23 10.98 10.08 3.79
N LYS A 24 11.13 9.53 2.57
CA LYS A 24 11.14 8.08 2.34
C LYS A 24 12.41 7.42 2.87
N GLU A 25 13.55 8.10 2.74
CA GLU A 25 14.86 7.61 3.18
C GLU A 25 15.07 7.79 4.68
N ASN A 26 14.74 8.97 5.22
CA ASN A 26 15.06 9.37 6.59
C ASN A 26 13.85 9.23 7.55
N GLY A 27 12.70 8.82 7.03
CA GLY A 27 11.43 8.83 7.77
C GLY A 27 10.77 10.21 7.76
N THR A 28 9.51 10.25 8.20
CA THR A 28 8.78 11.53 8.30
C THR A 28 8.98 12.14 9.69
N LYS A 29 8.75 13.46 9.80
CA LYS A 29 8.74 14.15 11.09
C LYS A 29 7.77 13.55 12.12
N SER A 30 6.70 12.89 11.65
CA SER A 30 5.72 12.22 12.50
C SER A 30 6.09 10.79 12.88
N GLY A 31 7.20 10.25 12.36
CA GLY A 31 7.61 8.85 12.47
C GLY A 31 6.78 7.88 11.61
N LYS A 32 5.63 8.30 11.05
CA LYS A 32 4.80 7.46 10.17
C LYS A 32 5.40 7.40 8.76
N ALA A 33 5.41 6.23 8.14
CA ALA A 33 5.85 6.09 6.75
C ALA A 33 4.96 6.90 5.79
N ILE A 34 5.55 7.39 4.69
CA ILE A 34 4.79 8.01 3.59
C ILE A 34 3.93 6.94 2.90
N GLY A 35 2.66 7.26 2.66
CA GLY A 35 1.73 6.42 1.92
C GLY A 35 0.63 5.82 2.78
N ARG A 36 -0.15 4.90 2.20
CA ARG A 36 -1.23 4.23 2.92
C ARG A 36 -0.66 3.22 3.90
N PRO A 37 -1.05 3.25 5.20
CA PRO A 37 -0.66 2.22 6.15
C PRO A 37 -1.04 0.83 5.64
N ARG A 38 -0.11 -0.13 5.76
CA ARG A 38 -0.38 -1.53 5.45
C ARG A 38 -1.36 -2.10 6.47
N LYS A 39 -2.20 -3.04 6.03
CA LYS A 39 -3.04 -3.82 6.94
C LYS A 39 -2.13 -4.73 7.76
N SER A 40 -2.43 -4.91 9.04
CA SER A 40 -1.70 -5.79 9.96
C SER A 40 -2.05 -7.27 9.72
N ILE A 41 -1.86 -7.74 8.49
CA ILE A 41 -2.11 -9.12 8.09
C ILE A 41 -0.81 -9.65 7.51
N ASP A 42 -0.26 -10.68 8.14
CA ASP A 42 0.94 -11.38 7.66
C ASP A 42 0.63 -12.06 6.32
N PHE A 43 1.56 -11.96 5.38
CA PHE A 43 1.47 -12.62 4.07
C PHE A 43 1.29 -14.15 4.20
N THR A 44 1.90 -14.77 5.20
CA THR A 44 1.75 -16.21 5.50
C THR A 44 0.30 -16.56 5.77
N LYS A 45 -0.41 -15.74 6.56
CA LYS A 45 -1.85 -15.95 6.83
C LYS A 45 -2.69 -15.82 5.55
N VAL A 46 -2.30 -14.92 4.65
CA VAL A 46 -2.96 -14.78 3.34
C VAL A 46 -2.81 -16.07 2.52
N LEU A 47 -1.62 -16.67 2.50
CA LEU A 47 -1.36 -17.92 1.80
C LEU A 47 -2.11 -19.11 2.43
N GLU A 48 -2.09 -19.22 3.76
CA GLU A 48 -2.83 -20.27 4.48
C GLU A 48 -4.33 -20.20 4.18
N ALA A 49 -4.92 -19.01 4.27
CA ALA A 49 -6.34 -18.81 3.98
C ALA A 49 -6.67 -19.11 2.51
N PHE A 50 -5.76 -18.76 1.59
CA PHE A 50 -5.92 -19.04 0.15
C PHE A 50 -5.87 -20.54 -0.16
N ASN A 51 -4.92 -21.26 0.43
CA ASN A 51 -4.80 -22.71 0.25
C ASN A 51 -5.97 -23.47 0.89
N ARG A 52 -6.44 -23.02 2.05
CA ARG A 52 -7.57 -23.65 2.78
C ARG A 52 -8.90 -23.61 2.02
N VAL A 53 -9.06 -22.67 1.09
CA VAL A 53 -10.28 -22.48 0.28
C VAL A 53 -10.06 -22.78 -1.19
N GLU A 54 -9.14 -23.69 -1.49
CA GLU A 54 -8.87 -24.19 -2.84
C GLU A 54 -8.53 -23.05 -3.82
N MET A 55 -7.68 -22.13 -3.39
CA MET A 55 -7.16 -21.04 -4.22
C MET A 55 -8.23 -20.08 -4.73
N ASN A 56 -9.33 -19.91 -3.98
CA ASN A 56 -10.39 -18.97 -4.31
C ASN A 56 -10.21 -17.62 -3.60
N TYR A 57 -9.93 -16.55 -4.35
CA TYR A 57 -9.67 -15.21 -3.80
C TYR A 57 -10.84 -14.64 -2.97
N THR A 58 -12.08 -14.89 -3.38
CA THR A 58 -13.27 -14.37 -2.70
C THR A 58 -13.48 -15.06 -1.36
N ARG A 59 -13.40 -16.38 -1.34
CA ARG A 59 -13.52 -17.16 -0.12
C ARG A 59 -12.35 -16.89 0.82
N ALA A 60 -11.15 -16.72 0.29
CA ALA A 60 -9.96 -16.37 1.07
C ALA A 60 -10.10 -15.01 1.74
N ALA A 61 -10.58 -13.99 1.02
CA ALA A 61 -10.80 -12.66 1.59
C ALA A 61 -11.87 -12.68 2.70
N ARG A 62 -12.94 -13.45 2.51
CA ARG A 62 -13.97 -13.66 3.53
C ARG A 62 -13.38 -14.33 4.77
N LEU A 63 -12.67 -15.46 4.58
CA LEU A 63 -12.03 -16.20 5.66
C LEU A 63 -11.02 -15.34 6.43
N LEU A 64 -10.19 -14.57 5.73
CA LEU A 64 -9.23 -13.64 6.35
C LEU A 64 -9.94 -12.56 7.17
N THR A 65 -11.05 -12.02 6.66
CA THR A 65 -11.83 -11.02 7.39
C THR A 65 -12.42 -11.63 8.67
N GLU A 66 -12.96 -12.85 8.59
CA GLU A 66 -13.50 -13.58 9.74
C GLU A 66 -12.42 -13.91 10.79
N GLN A 67 -11.22 -14.31 10.35
CA GLN A 67 -10.13 -14.70 11.25
C GLN A 67 -9.40 -13.52 11.90
N THR A 68 -9.24 -12.40 11.18
CA THR A 68 -8.40 -11.27 11.63
C THR A 68 -9.23 -10.10 12.14
N GLY A 69 -10.53 -10.06 11.88
CA GLY A 69 -11.39 -8.89 12.09
C GLY A 69 -11.10 -7.72 11.14
N VAL A 70 -10.07 -7.82 10.28
CA VAL A 70 -9.70 -6.78 9.34
C VAL A 70 -10.36 -7.05 7.99
N LYS A 71 -11.28 -6.16 7.58
CA LYS A 71 -11.95 -6.26 6.28
C LYS A 71 -10.94 -6.25 5.13
N VAL A 72 -10.89 -7.32 4.35
CA VAL A 72 -10.09 -7.44 3.12
C VAL A 72 -10.97 -7.78 1.91
N THR A 73 -10.49 -7.41 0.73
CA THR A 73 -11.18 -7.67 -0.55
C THR A 73 -10.49 -8.81 -1.31
N PRO A 74 -11.17 -9.45 -2.27
CA PRO A 74 -10.53 -10.46 -3.13
C PRO A 74 -9.31 -9.89 -3.87
N GLY A 75 -9.39 -8.64 -4.32
CA GLY A 75 -8.28 -7.94 -4.94
C GLY A 75 -7.09 -7.69 -4.01
N TYR A 76 -7.31 -7.56 -2.69
CA TYR A 76 -6.21 -7.51 -1.72
C TYR A 76 -5.43 -8.82 -1.71
N VAL A 77 -6.14 -9.96 -1.62
CA VAL A 77 -5.55 -11.30 -1.63
C VAL A 77 -4.78 -11.55 -2.94
N TYR A 78 -5.40 -11.24 -4.08
CA TYR A 78 -4.73 -11.33 -5.39
C TYR A 78 -3.43 -10.54 -5.44
N ASN A 79 -3.46 -9.27 -5.03
CA ASN A 79 -2.27 -8.40 -5.09
C ASN A 79 -1.18 -8.85 -4.12
N GLN A 80 -1.54 -9.35 -2.94
CA GLN A 80 -0.58 -9.91 -1.99
C GLN A 80 0.15 -11.11 -2.59
N ILE A 81 -0.58 -12.07 -3.15
CA ILE A 81 -0.01 -13.28 -3.77
C ILE A 81 0.84 -12.91 -4.99
N LYS A 82 0.32 -12.06 -5.89
CA LYS A 82 1.04 -11.64 -7.10
C LYS A 82 2.35 -10.92 -6.81
N ARG A 83 2.41 -10.17 -5.71
CA ARG A 83 3.58 -9.36 -5.31
C ARG A 83 4.53 -10.11 -4.39
N GLY A 84 4.12 -11.26 -3.83
CA GLY A 84 4.91 -12.03 -2.88
C GLY A 84 4.97 -11.44 -1.47
N GLY A 85 3.97 -10.63 -1.07
CA GLY A 85 3.92 -9.93 0.23
C GLY A 85 4.04 -8.42 0.16
#